data_AF-A0A5K0XGW9-F1
#
_entry.id   AF-A0A5K0XGW9-F1
#
_cell.length_a   1.000
_cell.length_b   1.000
_cell.length_c   1.000
_cell.angle_alpha   90.00
_cell.angle_beta   90.00
_cell.angle_gamma   90.00
#
_symmetry.space_group_name_H-M   'P 1'
#
loop_
_entity.id
_entity.type
_entity.pdbx_description
1 polymer ?
#
loop_
_entity_poly.entity_id
_entity_poly.type
_entity_poly.pdbx_seq_one_letter_code
_entity_poly.pdbx_strand_id
1 'polypeptide(L)' 'VNTYVKSGMVVGLGTGRASTLIIKELGQQLKVGNLKDIVGVP' A
#
# COMPACT_ATOMS: atom_id res chain seq x y z
N VAL A 1 11.82 -2.06 -9.71
CA VAL A 1 11.78 -2.35 -8.27
C VAL A 1 10.56 -3.20 -8.01
N ASN A 2 10.72 -4.43 -7.52
CA ASN A 2 9.60 -5.36 -7.34
C ASN A 2 8.63 -4.80 -6.28
N THR A 3 7.41 -4.49 -6.68
CA THR A 3 6.34 -4.11 -5.75
C THR A 3 5.94 -5.35 -4.96
N TYR A 4 6.22 -5.38 -3.66
CA TYR A 4 5.85 -6.51 -2.79
C TYR A 4 4.34 -6.61 -2.53
N VAL A 5 3.58 -5.56 -2.88
CA VAL A 5 2.12 -5.49 -2.76
C VAL A 5 1.47 -5.73 -4.13
N LYS A 6 0.44 -6.58 -4.15
CA LYS A 6 -0.37 -6.92 -5.32
C LYS A 6 -1.84 -6.75 -4.99
N SER A 7 -2.66 -6.53 -6.00
CA SER A 7 -4.12 -6.44 -5.83
C SER A 7 -4.69 -7.66 -5.11
N GLY A 8 -5.69 -7.46 -4.26
CA GLY A 8 -6.29 -8.51 -3.43
C GLY A 8 -5.55 -8.82 -2.12
N MET A 9 -4.45 -8.12 -1.82
CA MET A 9 -3.70 -8.34 -0.58
C MET A 9 -4.29 -7.60 0.62
N VAL A 10 -4.19 -8.25 1.79
CA VAL A 10 -4.31 -7.59 3.09
C VAL A 10 -2.91 -7.16 3.53
N VAL A 11 -2.75 -5.89 3.88
CA VAL A 11 -1.45 -5.27 4.18
C VAL A 11 -1.47 -4.66 5.58
N GLY A 12 -0.51 -5.06 6.42
CA GLY A 12 -0.26 -4.42 7.70
C GLY A 12 0.42 -3.06 7.52
N LEU A 13 -0.14 -2.01 8.12
CA LEU A 13 0.30 -0.63 8.01
C LEU A 13 1.02 -0.24 9.30
N GLY A 14 2.33 -0.49 9.35
CA GLY A 14 3.14 -0.09 10.49
C GLY A 14 3.18 1.43 10.72
N THR A 15 3.64 1.84 11.90
CA THR A 15 3.81 3.26 12.26
C THR A 15 5.21 3.79 11.92
N GLY A 16 5.41 5.11 11.99
CA GLY A 16 6.72 5.77 11.83
C GLY A 16 6.96 6.37 10.43
N ARG A 17 8.00 7.20 10.33
CA ARG A 17 8.27 8.02 9.12
C ARG A 17 8.49 7.21 7.85
N ALA A 18 9.16 6.05 7.96
CA ALA A 18 9.38 5.17 6.83
C ALA A 18 8.06 4.58 6.30
N SER A 19 7.21 4.08 7.20
CA SER A 19 5.90 3.52 6.88
C SER A 19 4.98 4.57 6.23
N THR A 20 5.03 5.83 6.67
CA THR A 20 4.27 6.93 6.05
C THR A 20 4.58 7.10 4.56
N LEU A 21 5.84 6.96 4.16
CA LEU A 21 6.23 7.05 2.74
C LEU A 21 5.61 5.90 1.94
N ILE A 22 5.69 4.68 2.47
CA ILE A 22 5.13 3.49 1.81
C ILE A 22 3.60 3.57 1.71
N ILE A 23 2.93 4.01 2.77
CA ILE A 23 1.47 4.20 2.79
C ILE A 23 1.04 5.24 1.75
N LYS A 24 1.80 6.33 1.62
CA LYS A 24 1.53 7.38 0.62
C LYS A 24 1.66 6.84 -0.81
N GLU A 25 2.74 6.12 -1.11
CA GLU A 25 2.94 5.50 -2.42
C GLU A 25 1.87 4.45 -2.72
N LEU A 26 1.51 3.60 -1.74
CA LEU A 26 0.42 2.64 -1.85
C LEU A 26 -0.91 3.33 -2.19
N GLY A 27 -1.22 4.43 -1.50
CA GLY A 27 -2.42 5.24 -1.78
C GLY A 27 -2.43 5.83 -3.19
N GLN A 28 -1.28 6.26 -3.72
CA GLN A 28 -1.19 6.75 -5.10
C GLN A 28 -1.47 5.63 -6.11
N GLN A 29 -0.90 4.44 -5.90
CA GLN A 29 -1.12 3.29 -6.79
C GLN A 29 -2.59 2.83 -6.80
N LEU A 30 -3.27 2.89 -5.65
CA LEU A 30 -4.72 2.65 -5.55
C LEU A 30 -5.52 3.69 -6.33
N LYS A 31 -5.17 4.99 -6.18
CA LYS A 31 -5.88 6.08 -6.84
C LYS A 31 -5.79 6.02 -8.37
N VAL A 32 -4.64 5.65 -8.91
CA VAL A 32 -4.46 5.51 -10.38
C VAL A 32 -4.94 4.16 -10.92
N GLY A 33 -5.39 3.25 -10.05
CA GLY A 33 -5.97 1.96 -10.43
C GLY A 33 -4.95 0.86 -10.74
N ASN A 34 -3.66 1.08 -10.46
CA ASN A 34 -2.60 0.08 -10.60
C ASN A 34 -2.69 -1.02 -9.56
N LEU A 35 -3.23 -0.70 -8.38
CA LEU A 35 -3.60 -1.66 -7.34
C LEU A 35 -5.09 -1.58 -7.09
N LYS A 36 -5.71 -2.73 -6.79
CA LYS A 36 -7.13 -2.87 -6.52
C LYS A 36 -7.34 -3.84 -5.37
N ASP A 37 -8.49 -3.73 -4.70
CA ASP A 37 -8.92 -4.70 -3.68
C ASP A 37 -7.87 -4.91 -2.56
N ILE A 38 -7.24 -3.82 -2.11
CA ILE A 38 -6.32 -3.83 -0.97
C ILE A 38 -7.07 -3.50 0.32
N VAL A 39 -6.79 -4.25 1.38
CA VAL A 39 -7.27 -3.96 2.73
C VAL A 39 -6.08 -3.59 3.62
N GLY A 40 -6.10 -2.39 4.20
CA GLY A 40 -5.09 -1.95 5.16
C GLY A 40 -5.50 -2.26 6.61
N VAL A 41 -4.59 -2.85 7.38
CA VAL A 41 -4.76 -3.09 8.82
C VAL A 41 -3.74 -2.23 9.58
N PRO A 42 -4.17 -1.29 10.44
CA PRO A 42 -3.26 -0.42 11.20
C PRO A 42 -2.46 -1.16 12.27
#